data_AF-A0AAE1IN60-F1
#
_entry.id   AF-A0AAE1IN60-F1
#
_cell.length_a   1.000
_cell.length_b   1.000
_cell.length_c   1.000
_cell.angle_alpha   90.00
_cell.angle_beta   90.00
_cell.angle_gamma   90.00
#
_symmetry.space_group_name_H-M   'P 1'
#
loop_
_entity.id
_entity.type
_entity.pdbx_description
1 polymer ?
#
loop_
_entity_poly.entity_id
_entity_poly.type
_entity_poly.pdbx_seq_one_letter_code
_entity_poly.pdbx_strand_id
1 'polypeptide(L)' 'MDKSSALEYINQIFPNEASLSGIEPLMQKIQNEIRTVDVGILAAVRQQSNSRTKAIEDLAAATTAVEVLMYKRANQGN' A
#
# COMPACT_ATOMS: atom_id res chain seq x y z
N MET A 1 13.58 18.69 8.62
CA MET A 1 14.55 17.60 8.81
C MET A 1 15.89 18.24 9.00
N ASP A 2 16.46 18.11 10.20
CA ASP A 2 17.62 18.90 10.61
C ASP A 2 18.88 18.34 9.93
N LYS A 3 19.52 19.13 9.06
CA LYS A 3 20.70 18.71 8.27
C LYS A 3 21.85 18.24 9.16
N SER A 4 21.94 18.78 10.37
CA SER A 4 22.90 18.38 11.39
C SER A 4 22.73 16.92 11.82
N SER A 5 21.49 16.43 11.94
CA SER A 5 21.23 15.03 12.33
C SER A 5 21.63 14.02 11.25
N ALA A 6 21.47 14.37 9.98
CA ALA A 6 21.86 13.51 8.86
C ALA A 6 23.39 13.43 8.74
N LEU A 7 24.09 14.56 8.92
CA LEU A 7 25.56 14.60 8.92
C LEU A 7 26.15 13.86 10.12
N GLU A 8 25.59 14.02 11.32
CA GLU A 8 26.01 13.26 12.51
C GLU A 8 25.83 11.76 12.31
N TYR A 9 24.69 11.35 11.75
CA TYR A 9 24.41 9.95 11.45
C TYR A 9 25.38 9.38 10.40
N ILE A 10 25.65 10.13 9.32
CA ILE A 10 26.62 9.73 8.30
C ILE A 10 28.02 9.62 8.90
N ASN A 11 28.44 10.57 9.71
CA ASN A 11 29.77 10.55 10.35
C ASN A 11 29.89 9.45 11.42
N GLN A 12 28.77 9.00 12.02
CA GLN A 12 28.76 7.85 12.91
C GLN A 12 28.98 6.53 12.16
N ILE A 13 28.40 6.40 10.96
CA ILE A 13 28.51 5.20 10.14
C ILE A 13 29.80 5.20 9.32
N PHE A 14 30.28 6.39 8.93
CA PHE A 14 31.47 6.59 8.11
C PHE A 14 32.45 7.58 8.77
N PRO A 15 33.14 7.17 9.84
CA PRO A 15 33.95 8.06 10.66
C PRO A 15 35.26 8.53 10.00
N ASN A 16 35.70 7.89 8.93
CA ASN A 16 36.95 8.25 8.23
C ASN A 16 36.89 7.97 6.72
N GLU A 17 37.87 8.47 5.98
CA GLU A 17 37.89 8.38 4.52
C GLU A 17 37.89 6.92 4.00
N ALA A 18 38.54 6.00 4.71
CA ALA A 18 38.52 4.58 4.35
C ALA A 18 37.12 3.95 4.46
N SER A 19 36.31 4.39 5.43
CA SER A 19 34.93 3.92 5.60
C SER A 19 33.99 4.37 4.48
N LEU A 20 34.29 5.47 3.77
CA LEU A 20 33.47 5.96 2.64
C LEU A 20 33.35 4.95 1.49
N SER A 21 34.30 4.00 1.38
CA SER A 21 34.19 2.87 0.46
C SER A 21 32.94 2.00 0.66
N GLY A 22 32.36 2.02 1.87
CA GLY A 22 31.12 1.32 2.22
C GLY A 22 29.83 2.05 1.87
N ILE A 23 29.90 3.30 1.40
CA ILE A 23 28.70 4.09 1.04
C ILE A 23 27.98 3.47 -0.15
N GLU A 24 28.70 3.12 -1.21
CA GLU A 24 28.07 2.56 -2.41
C GLU A 24 27.34 1.23 -2.09
N PRO A 25 27.95 0.24 -1.39
CA PRO A 25 27.22 -0.94 -0.91
C PRO A 25 26.00 -0.62 -0.04
N LEU A 26 26.09 0.36 0.86
CA LEU A 26 24.97 0.76 1.73
C LEU A 26 23.83 1.39 0.91
N MET A 27 24.15 2.26 -0.04
CA MET A 27 23.17 2.89 -0.94
C MET A 27 22.46 1.84 -1.79
N GLN A 28 23.19 0.86 -2.33
CA GLN A 28 22.59 -0.26 -3.06
C GLN A 28 21.63 -1.07 -2.18
N LYS A 29 22.02 -1.34 -0.92
CA LYS A 29 21.15 -2.02 0.05
C LYS A 29 19.86 -1.23 0.30
N ILE A 30 19.97 0.08 0.57
CA ILE A 30 18.83 0.95 0.79
C ILE A 30 17.92 0.99 -0.44
N GLN A 31 18.46 1.09 -1.65
CA GLN A 31 17.68 1.08 -2.89
C GLN A 31 16.92 -0.25 -3.08
N ASN A 32 17.54 -1.38 -2.73
CA ASN A 32 16.88 -2.68 -2.80
C ASN A 32 15.76 -2.82 -1.76
N GLU A 33 15.98 -2.31 -0.55
CA GLU A 33 14.94 -2.27 0.49
C GLU A 33 13.76 -1.40 0.06
N ILE A 34 14.02 -0.19 -0.46
CA ILE A 34 12.98 0.70 -1.02
C ILE A 34 12.20 0.00 -2.13
N ARG A 35 12.89 -0.63 -3.09
CA ARG A 35 12.22 -1.38 -4.18
C ARG A 35 11.32 -2.48 -3.65
N THR A 36 11.76 -3.20 -2.63
CA THR A 36 10.97 -4.29 -2.01
C THR A 36 9.71 -3.73 -1.36
N VAL A 37 9.84 -2.63 -0.62
CA VAL A 37 8.71 -1.93 -0.01
C VAL A 37 7.74 -1.42 -1.08
N ASP A 38 8.22 -0.81 -2.16
CA ASP A 38 7.38 -0.30 -3.25
C ASP A 38 6.57 -1.41 -3.93
N VAL A 39 7.18 -2.57 -4.18
CA VAL A 39 6.48 -3.75 -4.71
C VAL A 39 5.39 -4.22 -3.75
N GLY A 40 5.69 -4.25 -2.45
CA GLY A 40 4.74 -4.60 -1.41
C GLY A 40 3.54 -3.64 -1.35
N ILE A 41 3.81 -2.33 -1.39
CA ILE A 41 2.78 -1.29 -1.44
C ILE A 41 1.91 -1.44 -2.69
N LEU A 42 2.52 -1.61 -3.86
CA LEU A 42 1.79 -1.77 -5.11
C LEU A 42 0.87 -3.00 -5.09
N ALA A 43 1.36 -4.13 -4.54
CA ALA A 43 0.56 -5.34 -4.38
C ALA A 43 -0.63 -5.12 -3.43
N ALA A 44 -0.39 -4.50 -2.28
CA ALA A 44 -1.43 -4.20 -1.30
C ALA A 44 -2.51 -3.26 -1.87
N VAL A 45 -2.11 -2.20 -2.58
CA VAL A 45 -3.04 -1.26 -3.24
C VAL A 45 -3.89 -1.95 -4.30
N ARG A 46 -3.30 -2.84 -5.10
CA ARG A 46 -4.04 -3.64 -6.10
C ARG A 46 -5.05 -4.56 -5.43
N GLN A 47 -4.65 -5.30 -4.41
CA GLN A 47 -5.53 -6.20 -3.66
C GLN A 47 -6.69 -5.43 -3.00
N GLN A 48 -6.41 -4.28 -2.40
CA GLN A 48 -7.41 -3.43 -1.78
C GLN A 48 -8.39 -2.89 -2.82
N SER A 49 -7.90 -2.41 -3.96
CA SER A 49 -8.73 -1.91 -5.06
C SER A 49 -9.67 -3.00 -5.58
N ASN A 50 -9.14 -4.19 -5.85
CA ASN A 50 -9.94 -5.32 -6.32
C ASN A 50 -11.01 -5.74 -5.28
N SER A 51 -10.65 -5.75 -4.00
CA SER A 51 -11.58 -6.08 -2.92
C SER A 51 -12.68 -5.03 -2.77
N ARG A 52 -12.35 -3.74 -2.95
CA ARG A 52 -13.32 -2.64 -2.96
C ARG A 52 -14.30 -2.78 -4.13
N THR A 53 -13.80 -3.08 -5.33
CA THR A 53 -14.65 -3.29 -6.51
C THR A 53 -15.65 -4.42 -6.27
N LYS A 54 -15.17 -5.57 -5.78
CA LYS A 54 -16.06 -6.69 -5.41
C LYS A 54 -17.12 -6.31 -4.39
N ALA A 55 -16.73 -5.58 -3.34
CA ALA A 55 -17.69 -5.14 -2.33
C ALA A 55 -18.78 -4.20 -2.90
N ILE A 56 -18.44 -3.36 -3.88
CA ILE A 56 -19.41 -2.50 -4.57
C ILE A 56 -20.36 -3.33 -5.44
N GLU A 57 -19.83 -4.32 -6.17
CA GLU A 57 -20.63 -5.25 -6.97
C GLU A 57 -21.60 -6.06 -6.10
N ASP A 58 -21.12 -6.62 -4.99
CA ASP A 58 -21.93 -7.38 -4.03
C ASP A 58 -23.03 -6.50 -3.41
N LEU A 59 -22.71 -5.26 -3.07
CA LEU A 59 -23.70 -4.30 -2.54
C LEU A 59 -24.78 -3.97 -3.57
N ALA A 60 -24.40 -3.76 -4.84
CA ALA A 60 -25.36 -3.50 -5.92
C ALA A 60 -26.27 -4.72 -6.17
N ALA A 61 -25.69 -5.93 -6.16
CA ALA A 61 -26.45 -7.17 -6.30
C ALA A 61 -27.43 -7.37 -5.13
N ALA A 62 -26.98 -7.13 -3.89
CA ALA A 62 -27.84 -7.22 -2.70
C ALA A 62 -28.97 -6.19 -2.74
N THR A 63 -28.68 -4.95 -3.13
CA THR A 63 -29.69 -3.89 -3.28
C THR A 63 -30.74 -4.28 -4.32
N THR A 64 -30.31 -4.78 -5.47
CA THR A 64 -31.21 -5.26 -6.53
C THR A 64 -32.08 -6.43 -6.05
N ALA A 65 -31.50 -7.39 -5.32
CA ALA A 65 -32.24 -8.51 -4.77
C ALA A 65 -33.32 -8.06 -3.77
N VAL A 66 -33.03 -7.05 -2.93
CA VAL A 66 -34.01 -6.45 -2.03
C VAL A 66 -35.14 -5.79 -2.80
N GLU A 67 -34.85 -5.00 -3.84
CA GLU A 67 -35.88 -4.36 -4.68
C GLU A 67 -36.83 -5.38 -5.31
N VAL A 68 -36.29 -6.46 -5.87
CA VAL A 68 -37.09 -7.55 -6.44
C VAL A 68 -37.99 -8.19 -5.39
N LEU A 69 -37.47 -8.44 -4.18
CA LEU A 69 -38.26 -8.99 -3.09
C LEU A 69 -39.39 -8.04 -2.65
N MET A 70 -39.11 -6.73 -2.59
CA MET A 70 -40.10 -5.71 -2.24
C MET A 70 -41.20 -5.66 -3.29
N TYR A 71 -40.84 -5.65 -4.58
CA TYR A 71 -41.81 -5.69 -5.68
C TYR A 71 -42.66 -6.97 -5.64
N LYS A 72 -42.03 -8.14 -5.43
CA LYS A 72 -42.74 -9.41 -5.33
C LYS A 72 -43.72 -9.42 -4.15
N ARG A 73 -43.35 -8.87 -2.99
CA ARG A 73 -44.25 -8.77 -1.84
C ARG A 73 -45.40 -7.80 -2.08
N ALA A 74 -45.16 -6.66 -2.73
CA ALA A 74 -46.21 -5.70 -3.07
C ALA A 74 -47.26 -6.30 -4.03
N ASN A 75 -46.84 -7.16 -4.95
CA ASN A 75 -47.73 -7.78 -5.94
C ASN A 75 -48.36 -9.11 -5.50
N GLN A 76 -48.03 -9.62 -4.31
CA GLN A 76 -48.65 -10.83 -3.74
C GLN A 76 -49.78 -10.52 -2.74
N GLY A 77 -50.13 -9.25 -2.54
CA GLY A 77 -51.19 -8.79 -1.65
C GLY A 77 -52.50 -8.38 -2.34
N ASN A 78 -52.77 -8.86 -3.56
CA ASN A 78 -54.02 -8.62 -4.30
C ASN A 78 -54.69 -9.93 -4.68
#